data_AF-A0A182YQU3-F1
#
_entry.id   AF-A0A182YQU3-F1
#
_cell.length_a   1.000
_cell.length_b   1.000
_cell.length_c   1.000
_cell.angle_alpha   90.00
_cell.angle_beta   90.00
_cell.angle_gamma   90.00
#
_symmetry.space_group_name_H-M   'P 1'
#
loop_
_entity.id
_entity.type
_entity.pdbx_description
1 polymer ?
#
loop_
_entity_poly.entity_id
_entity_poly.type
_entity_poly.pdbx_seq_one_letter_code
_entity_poly.pdbx_strand_id
1 'polypeptide(L)'
;MGEKMGKVLAAIPALNGSISTINFSIKLLIYCLMVLNVKTFGLKCVCNPDECDVIRPEDCPGKGYIVWDPCKCCKVCARTLGEACGGPGGFSGTCEPPLSCVSKPPVGGSGVCMGK
;
A
#
# COMPACT_ATOMS: atom_id res chain seq x y z
N MET A 1 -62.76 5.25 -32.78
CA MET A 1 -61.67 4.28 -32.52
C MET A 1 -60.33 5.02 -32.40
N GLY A 2 -60.16 5.88 -31.39
CA GLY A 2 -59.03 6.83 -31.33
C GLY A 2 -58.43 7.10 -29.95
N GLU A 3 -58.88 6.40 -28.90
CA GLU A 3 -58.53 6.75 -27.51
C GLU A 3 -57.42 5.87 -26.89
N LYS A 4 -57.09 4.71 -27.50
CA LYS A 4 -56.08 3.78 -26.96
C LYS A 4 -54.65 4.04 -27.43
N MET A 5 -54.46 4.77 -28.53
CA MET A 5 -53.12 4.95 -29.15
C MET A 5 -52.29 6.05 -28.46
N GLY A 6 -52.94 7.03 -27.80
CA GLY A 6 -52.25 8.13 -27.12
C GLY A 6 -51.59 7.77 -25.78
N LYS A 7 -52.10 6.75 -25.06
CA LYS A 7 -51.54 6.32 -23.76
C LYS A 7 -50.25 5.51 -23.90
N VAL A 8 -50.06 4.80 -25.00
CA VAL A 8 -48.85 4.00 -25.26
C VAL A 8 -47.67 4.92 -25.59
N LEU A 9 -47.88 5.98 -26.36
CA LEU A 9 -46.82 6.90 -26.79
C LEU A 9 -46.29 7.77 -25.63
N ALA A 10 -47.12 8.06 -24.62
CA ALA A 10 -46.71 8.80 -23.42
C ALA A 10 -45.91 7.96 -22.39
N ALA A 11 -45.95 6.62 -22.47
CA ALA A 11 -45.26 5.74 -21.52
C ALA A 11 -43.80 5.45 -21.91
N ILE A 12 -43.48 5.45 -23.21
CA ILE A 12 -42.13 5.19 -23.74
C ILE A 12 -41.06 6.15 -23.16
N PRO A 13 -41.27 7.48 -23.07
CA PRO A 13 -40.27 8.37 -22.47
C PRO A 13 -40.12 8.17 -20.95
N ALA A 14 -41.17 7.77 -20.23
CA ALA A 14 -41.11 7.47 -18.80
C ALA A 14 -40.38 6.15 -18.49
N LEU A 15 -40.56 5.12 -19.34
CA LEU A 15 -39.81 3.87 -19.29
C LEU A 15 -38.32 4.10 -19.58
N ASN A 16 -37.99 4.88 -20.61
CA ASN A 16 -36.59 5.21 -20.94
C ASN A 16 -35.91 6.07 -19.86
N GLY A 17 -36.64 7.01 -19.26
CA GLY A 17 -36.16 7.78 -18.10
C GLY A 17 -35.90 6.90 -16.88
N SER A 18 -36.77 5.93 -16.61
CA SER A 18 -36.62 4.96 -15.52
C SER A 18 -35.44 4.01 -15.75
N ILE A 19 -35.25 3.53 -16.98
CA ILE A 19 -34.09 2.71 -17.36
C ILE A 19 -32.80 3.52 -17.24
N SER A 20 -32.82 4.81 -17.61
CA SER A 20 -31.66 5.70 -17.47
C SER A 20 -31.29 5.98 -16.02
N THR A 21 -32.27 6.18 -15.13
CA THR A 21 -32.03 6.39 -13.69
C THR A 21 -31.59 5.10 -13.00
N ILE A 22 -32.13 3.95 -13.39
CA ILE A 22 -31.67 2.63 -12.94
C ILE A 22 -30.21 2.41 -13.34
N ASN A 23 -29.85 2.69 -14.60
CA ASN A 23 -28.48 2.58 -15.08
C ASN A 23 -27.52 3.52 -14.34
N PHE A 24 -27.94 4.76 -14.07
CA PHE A 24 -27.14 5.72 -13.30
C PHE A 24 -26.92 5.24 -11.86
N SER A 25 -27.98 4.72 -11.23
CA SER A 25 -27.94 4.18 -9.87
C SER A 25 -27.03 2.95 -9.78
N ILE A 26 -27.12 2.04 -10.75
CA ILE A 26 -26.26 0.85 -10.85
C ILE A 26 -24.80 1.25 -11.10
N LYS A 27 -24.54 2.21 -12.01
CA LYS A 27 -23.19 2.73 -12.27
C LYS A 27 -22.57 3.35 -11.02
N LEU A 28 -23.35 4.14 -10.28
CA LEU A 28 -22.92 4.76 -9.02
C LEU A 28 -22.63 3.70 -7.95
N LEU A 29 -23.47 2.67 -7.86
CA LEU A 29 -23.31 1.58 -6.90
C LEU A 29 -22.07 0.73 -7.23
N ILE A 30 -21.82 0.42 -8.51
CA ILE A 30 -20.60 -0.24 -8.97
C ILE A 30 -19.35 0.61 -8.68
N TYR A 31 -19.41 1.92 -8.94
CA TYR A 31 -18.30 2.84 -8.64
C TYR A 31 -18.00 2.88 -7.13
N CYS A 32 -19.03 2.96 -6.28
CA CYS A 32 -18.88 2.88 -4.83
C CYS A 32 -18.26 1.55 -4.38
N LEU A 33 -18.71 0.42 -4.94
CA LEU A 33 -18.12 -0.89 -4.62
C LEU A 33 -16.65 -0.96 -5.03
N MET A 34 -16.26 -0.41 -6.18
CA MET A 34 -14.86 -0.35 -6.61
C MET A 34 -14.00 0.51 -5.67
N VAL A 35 -14.51 1.65 -5.21
CA VAL A 35 -13.81 2.54 -4.27
C VAL A 35 -13.73 1.94 -2.86
N LEU A 36 -14.73 1.18 -2.41
CA LEU A 36 -14.73 0.55 -1.09
C LEU A 36 -13.87 -0.72 -1.01
N ASN A 37 -13.56 -1.35 -2.15
CA ASN A 37 -12.76 -2.58 -2.22
C ASN A 37 -11.25 -2.35 -2.44
N VAL A 38 -10.73 -1.16 -2.15
CA VAL A 38 -9.26 -0.96 -2.03
C VAL A 38 -8.74 -1.63 -0.75
N LYS A 39 -8.78 -2.96 -0.73
CA LYS A 39 -7.91 -3.76 0.13
C LYS A 39 -6.51 -3.61 -0.46
N THR A 40 -5.69 -2.77 0.15
CA THR A 40 -4.26 -2.73 -0.16
C THR A 40 -3.71 -4.11 0.17
N PHE A 41 -3.29 -4.86 -0.85
CA PHE A 41 -2.52 -6.10 -0.67
C PHE A 41 -1.13 -5.71 -0.15
N GLY A 42 -1.06 -5.37 1.14
CA GLY A 42 0.20 -5.17 1.83
C GLY A 42 0.84 -6.52 2.15
N LEU A 43 2.18 -6.56 2.17
CA LEU A 43 2.90 -7.68 2.79
C LEU A 43 2.38 -7.84 4.23
N LYS A 44 1.84 -9.01 4.55
CA LYS A 44 1.39 -9.33 5.90
C LYS A 44 2.58 -9.91 6.67
N CYS A 45 3.00 -9.20 7.71
CA CYS A 45 4.02 -9.69 8.63
C CYS A 45 3.50 -10.90 9.43
N VAL A 46 4.34 -11.92 9.56
CA VAL A 46 4.18 -13.02 10.52
C VAL A 46 5.34 -12.89 11.50
N CYS A 47 5.04 -12.86 12.79
CA CYS A 47 6.05 -12.71 13.83
C CYS A 47 6.07 -13.95 14.71
N ASN A 48 7.24 -14.57 14.82
CA ASN A 48 7.54 -15.58 15.82
C ASN A 48 8.81 -15.17 16.58
N PRO A 49 8.70 -14.65 17.81
CA PRO A 49 9.85 -14.10 18.53
C PRO A 49 10.91 -15.16 18.90
N ASP A 50 10.52 -16.43 18.97
CA ASP A 50 11.42 -17.54 19.30
C ASP A 50 12.43 -17.84 18.18
N GLU A 51 12.15 -17.39 16.94
CA GLU A 51 13.05 -17.52 15.78
C GLU A 51 13.99 -16.32 15.62
N CYS A 52 13.89 -15.31 16.49
CA CYS A 52 14.76 -14.14 16.41
C CYS A 52 16.16 -14.45 16.97
N ASP A 53 17.19 -14.02 16.25
CA ASP A 53 18.56 -14.11 16.72
C ASP A 53 18.83 -13.21 17.94
N VAL A 54 19.67 -13.70 18.86
CA VAL A 54 20.17 -12.90 19.99
C VAL A 54 21.39 -12.12 19.52
N ILE A 55 21.19 -10.85 19.21
CA ILE A 55 22.23 -9.96 18.68
C ILE A 55 22.78 -9.05 19.77
N ARG A 56 24.10 -8.93 19.87
CA ARG A 56 24.77 -7.96 20.73
C ARG A 56 25.35 -6.81 19.90
N PRO A 57 25.51 -5.60 20.47
CA PRO A 57 26.08 -4.45 19.75
C PRO A 57 27.47 -4.73 19.18
N GLU A 58 28.25 -5.56 19.87
CA GLU A 58 29.60 -5.97 19.46
C GLU A 58 29.63 -6.81 18.18
N ASP A 59 28.52 -7.49 17.85
CA ASP A 59 28.40 -8.35 16.66
C ASP A 59 27.96 -7.57 15.42
N CYS A 60 27.49 -6.32 15.60
CA CYS A 60 27.00 -5.48 14.52
C CYS A 60 28.11 -4.62 13.89
N PRO A 61 28.08 -4.43 12.56
CA PRO A 61 29.05 -3.59 11.88
C PRO A 61 28.87 -2.10 12.23
N GLY A 62 29.86 -1.29 11.83
CA GLY A 62 29.84 0.15 12.05
C GLY A 62 29.96 0.50 13.52
N LYS A 63 28.98 1.23 14.06
CA LYS A 63 28.95 1.63 15.48
C LYS A 63 28.16 0.66 16.37
N GLY A 64 27.76 -0.49 15.85
CA GLY A 64 27.06 -1.51 16.64
C GLY A 64 25.59 -1.19 16.92
N TYR A 65 24.94 -0.36 16.08
CA TYR A 65 23.54 0.00 16.29
C TYR A 65 22.60 -1.14 15.96
N ILE A 66 21.66 -1.38 16.86
CA ILE A 66 20.59 -2.36 16.72
C ILE A 66 19.27 -1.63 16.53
N VAL A 67 18.52 -2.04 15.51
CA VAL A 67 17.21 -1.50 15.13
C VAL A 67 16.19 -2.62 15.01
N TRP A 68 14.93 -2.26 14.90
CA TRP A 68 13.88 -3.23 14.61
C TRP A 68 13.81 -3.50 13.11
N ASP A 69 13.52 -4.75 12.75
CA ASP A 69 13.13 -5.09 11.39
C ASP A 69 11.82 -4.37 10.99
N PRO A 70 11.46 -4.33 9.69
CA PRO A 70 10.27 -3.59 9.24
C PRO A 70 8.96 -4.10 9.82
N CYS A 71 8.89 -5.38 10.21
CA CYS A 71 7.73 -5.95 10.88
C CYS A 71 7.71 -5.68 12.40
N LYS A 72 8.76 -5.08 12.96
CA LYS A 72 8.94 -4.83 14.39
C LYS A 72 8.82 -6.08 15.26
N CYS A 73 9.32 -7.21 14.76
CA CYS A 73 9.32 -8.50 15.42
C CYS A 73 10.70 -8.83 16.00
N CYS A 74 11.77 -8.65 15.22
CA CYS A 74 13.12 -9.00 15.61
C CYS A 74 14.04 -7.78 15.62
N LYS A 75 15.03 -7.82 16.51
CA LYS A 75 16.15 -6.88 16.48
C LYS A 75 17.14 -7.31 15.40
N VAL A 76 17.65 -6.36 14.64
CA VAL A 76 18.62 -6.55 13.56
C VAL A 76 19.67 -5.45 13.58
N CYS A 77 20.84 -5.69 12.98
CA CYS A 77 21.84 -4.65 12.85
C CYS A 77 21.38 -3.54 11.89
N ALA A 78 21.71 -2.30 12.24
CA ALA A 78 21.51 -1.16 11.36
C ALA A 78 22.49 -1.19 10.17
N ARG A 79 22.07 -0.62 9.05
CA ARG A 79 22.86 -0.49 7.83
C ARG A 79 23.89 0.64 7.96
N THR A 80 25.10 0.37 7.50
CA THR A 80 26.26 1.26 7.58
C THR A 80 26.41 2.10 6.31
N LEU A 81 27.40 3.01 6.30
CA LEU A 81 27.66 3.92 5.18
C LEU A 81 27.86 3.16 3.86
N GLY A 82 27.12 3.54 2.82
CA GLY A 82 27.22 2.93 1.50
C GLY A 82 26.39 1.66 1.31
N GLU A 83 25.77 1.12 2.35
CA GLU A 83 24.88 -0.04 2.24
C GLU A 83 23.48 0.33 1.74
N ALA A 84 22.82 -0.64 1.10
CA ALA A 84 21.44 -0.49 0.64
C ALA A 84 20.47 -0.34 1.82
N CYS A 85 19.44 0.49 1.64
CA CYS A 85 18.43 0.79 2.66
C CYS A 85 17.06 1.04 2.04
N GLY A 86 16.01 0.96 2.87
CA GLY A 86 14.62 1.17 2.43
C GLY A 86 14.06 -0.02 1.66
N GLY A 87 13.70 0.20 0.40
CA GLY A 87 13.01 -0.76 -0.46
C GLY A 87 11.52 -0.89 -0.17
N PRO A 88 10.78 -1.69 -0.97
CA PRO A 88 9.38 -1.97 -0.73
C PRO A 88 9.17 -2.52 0.68
N GLY A 89 8.36 -1.83 1.50
CA GLY A 89 8.11 -2.23 2.88
C GLY A 89 9.31 -2.09 3.83
N GLY A 90 10.42 -1.45 3.44
CA GLY A 90 11.58 -1.21 4.32
C GLY A 90 12.55 -2.40 4.46
N PHE A 91 12.37 -3.48 3.70
CA PHE A 91 13.13 -4.72 3.85
C PHE A 91 14.60 -4.67 3.39
N SER A 92 15.04 -3.62 2.71
CA SER A 92 16.47 -3.40 2.46
C SER A 92 17.23 -2.96 3.72
N GLY A 93 16.51 -2.53 4.76
CA GLY A 93 17.05 -2.23 6.08
C GLY A 93 17.05 -0.74 6.43
N THR A 94 17.38 -0.47 7.69
CA THR A 94 17.36 0.86 8.30
C THR A 94 18.78 1.32 8.59
N CYS A 95 19.15 2.55 8.21
CA CYS A 95 20.49 3.09 8.42
C CYS A 95 20.80 3.35 9.91
N GLU A 96 22.06 3.24 10.28
CA GLU A 96 22.56 3.65 11.60
C GLU A 96 22.59 5.19 11.74
N PRO A 97 22.32 5.76 12.92
CA PRO A 97 22.49 7.19 13.14
C PRO A 97 23.98 7.64 13.01
N PRO A 98 24.26 8.82 12.42
CA PRO A 98 23.36 9.85 11.91
C PRO A 98 23.03 9.72 10.40
N LEU A 99 23.26 8.54 9.80
CA LEU A 99 23.08 8.35 8.36
C LEU A 99 21.60 8.41 7.99
N SER A 100 21.32 8.84 6.75
CA SER A 100 19.98 8.88 6.19
C SER A 100 19.91 8.05 4.91
N CYS A 101 18.77 7.40 4.68
CA CYS A 101 18.57 6.61 3.48
C CYS A 101 18.27 7.53 2.29
N VAL A 102 19.22 7.66 1.36
CA VAL A 102 19.10 8.52 0.18
C VAL A 102 18.63 7.69 -1.01
N SER A 103 17.43 7.99 -1.50
CA SER A 103 16.80 7.27 -2.62
C SER A 103 17.62 7.36 -3.90
N LYS A 104 17.75 6.24 -4.63
CA LYS A 104 18.34 6.22 -5.97
C LYS A 104 17.27 5.86 -7.01
N PRO A 105 17.05 6.69 -8.05
CA PRO A 105 16.25 6.30 -9.21
C PRO A 105 16.85 5.04 -9.87
N PRO A 106 16.05 4.17 -10.52
CA PRO A 106 14.63 4.32 -10.87
C PRO A 106 13.64 3.65 -9.88
N VAL A 107 14.13 2.91 -8.87
CA VAL A 107 13.30 2.10 -7.99
C VAL A 107 12.88 2.91 -6.76
N GLY A 108 11.64 3.39 -6.76
CA GLY A 108 11.08 4.17 -5.66
C GLY A 108 11.14 3.41 -4.33
N GLY A 109 11.70 4.05 -3.30
CA GLY A 109 11.80 3.49 -1.95
C GLY A 109 13.14 2.84 -1.63
N SER A 110 13.93 2.41 -2.62
CA SER A 110 15.29 1.89 -2.40
C SER A 110 16.33 3.02 -2.41
N GLY A 111 17.29 2.94 -1.50
CA GLY A 111 18.33 3.95 -1.35
C GLY A 111 19.64 3.38 -0.84
N VAL A 112 20.55 4.29 -0.51
CA VAL A 112 21.84 3.98 0.11
C VAL A 112 22.05 4.88 1.33
N CYS A 113 22.60 4.32 2.40
CA CYS A 113 22.90 5.08 3.61
C CYS A 113 24.05 6.06 3.35
N MET A 114 23.76 7.35 3.51
CA MET A 114 24.72 8.43 3.33
C MET A 114 24.75 9.33 4.58
N GLY A 115 25.90 9.94 4.83
CA GLY A 115 26.01 11.01 5.81
C GLY A 115 25.14 12.20 5.37
N LYS A 116 24.52 12.87 6.36
CA LYS A 116 23.92 14.19 6.15
C LYS A 116 24.98 15.25 5.98
#